data_AF-A0A357Q3G1-F1
#
_entry.id   AF-A0A357Q3G1-F1
#
_cell.length_a   1.000
_cell.length_b   1.000
_cell.length_c   1.000
_cell.angle_alpha   90.00
_cell.angle_beta   90.00
_cell.angle_gamma   90.00
#
_symmetry.space_group_name_H-M   'P 1'
#
loop_
_entity.id
_entity.type
_entity.pdbx_description
1 polymer ?
#
loop_
_entity_poly.entity_id
_entity_poly.type
_entity_poly.pdbx_seq_one_letter_code
_entity_poly.pdbx_strand_id
1 'polypeptide(L)'
;MKSAPRWPLHPAPKEGEALSSWLNRVAACYQMDVHELLAHDLGHSQLDDLDTAPSLSLLTALCQRSGVELERLRSMSLAGWVPWLLDSLDDSVPAALETYTFQCAVLLPKRTRKVRSITRWRAWLPSQTIRRACPQCLNDPTNQAVLLVWQLPLMLSCPQHGCWLESYWGMHGRYLQWEIADAAPRPADDAIACMDRRTWQALTTGFVELPRRRVHAGLWFRLLRTLLDELNTPLSHCGSCSASIRHVWERCGHPLRAGQSLWRPYEILAPAVQWQMLEAAATAITLIESKALIPRGEQAALFQTEPHTGFTNGLPAKVPKPEPINHWQRAAQAIDEAIIEARHNPETARLLFTLASYGRRDPESLERLRATFTKEGIPPEFLSHYEPEWPFAGLRLNDGLSDSF
;
A
#
# COMPACT_ATOMS: atom_id res chain seq x y z
N MET A 1 -44.22 5.92 -30.47
CA MET A 1 -44.68 6.41 -29.15
C MET A 1 -44.23 7.85 -29.00
N LYS A 2 -45.11 8.78 -28.60
CA LYS A 2 -44.66 10.13 -28.23
C LYS A 2 -43.74 9.99 -27.00
N SER A 3 -42.58 10.63 -27.03
CA SER A 3 -41.67 10.67 -25.88
C SER A 3 -42.40 11.27 -24.69
N ALA A 4 -42.26 10.66 -23.50
CA ALA A 4 -42.75 11.27 -22.27
C ALA A 4 -42.18 12.70 -22.14
N PRO A 5 -42.98 13.68 -21.68
CA PRO A 5 -42.48 15.03 -21.51
C PRO A 5 -41.32 15.04 -20.52
N ARG A 6 -40.33 15.89 -20.76
CA ARG A 6 -39.22 16.10 -19.82
C ARG A 6 -39.76 16.66 -18.51
N TRP A 7 -39.09 16.35 -17.40
CA TRP A 7 -39.35 16.96 -16.10
C TRP A 7 -39.15 18.47 -16.18
N PRO A 8 -40.20 19.28 -15.93
CA PRO A 8 -40.08 20.74 -15.98
C PRO A 8 -39.08 21.31 -14.96
N LEU A 9 -38.91 20.63 -13.82
CA LEU A 9 -38.02 21.05 -12.74
C LEU A 9 -37.25 19.84 -12.22
N HIS A 10 -35.94 19.85 -12.35
CA HIS A 10 -35.07 18.83 -11.76
C HIS A 10 -33.67 19.42 -11.54
N PRO A 11 -33.01 19.13 -10.41
CA PRO A 11 -31.64 19.55 -10.19
C PRO A 11 -30.67 18.77 -11.10
N ALA A 12 -29.56 19.39 -11.47
CA ALA A 12 -28.48 18.70 -12.16
C ALA A 12 -27.77 17.69 -11.22
N PRO A 13 -27.40 16.48 -11.72
CA PRO A 13 -26.57 15.55 -10.97
C PRO A 13 -25.17 16.09 -10.69
N LYS A 14 -24.70 15.98 -9.45
CA LYS A 14 -23.33 16.36 -9.07
C LYS A 14 -22.32 15.27 -9.38
N GLU A 15 -21.05 15.65 -9.50
CA GLU A 15 -19.95 14.71 -9.72
C GLU A 15 -19.83 13.73 -8.55
N GLY A 16 -19.85 12.43 -8.87
CA GLY A 16 -19.81 11.35 -7.89
C GLY A 16 -21.08 11.19 -7.04
N GLU A 17 -22.16 11.93 -7.33
CA GLU A 17 -23.44 11.78 -6.63
C GLU A 17 -24.02 10.38 -6.85
N ALA A 18 -24.58 9.78 -5.78
CA ALA A 18 -25.28 8.51 -5.88
C ALA A 18 -26.60 8.68 -6.65
N LEU A 19 -27.00 7.68 -7.44
CA LEU A 19 -28.24 7.72 -8.22
C LEU A 19 -29.44 7.93 -7.30
N SER A 20 -29.49 7.19 -6.19
CA SER A 20 -30.52 7.35 -5.17
C SER A 20 -30.56 8.77 -4.60
N SER A 21 -29.41 9.42 -4.41
CA SER A 21 -29.33 10.77 -3.86
C SER A 21 -29.90 11.82 -4.80
N TRP A 22 -29.51 11.75 -6.08
CA TRP A 22 -30.03 12.64 -7.10
C TRP A 22 -31.55 12.47 -7.26
N LEU A 23 -32.05 11.23 -7.30
CA LEU A 23 -33.48 10.97 -7.42
C LEU A 23 -34.28 11.47 -6.22
N ASN A 24 -33.74 11.39 -5.00
CA ASN A 24 -34.37 12.01 -3.83
C ASN A 24 -34.47 13.54 -3.99
N ARG A 25 -33.45 14.20 -4.54
CA ARG A 25 -33.47 15.64 -4.80
C ARG A 25 -34.47 16.00 -5.91
N VAL A 26 -34.59 15.18 -6.95
CA VAL A 26 -35.62 15.33 -7.98
C VAL A 26 -37.02 15.19 -7.38
N ALA A 27 -37.27 14.13 -6.60
CA ALA A 27 -38.56 13.88 -5.96
C ALA A 27 -38.96 15.03 -5.02
N ALA A 28 -37.98 15.60 -4.28
CA ALA A 28 -38.21 16.76 -3.42
C ALA A 28 -38.73 18.00 -4.17
N CYS A 29 -38.34 18.20 -5.44
CA CYS A 29 -38.89 19.29 -6.27
C CYS A 29 -40.40 19.17 -6.52
N TYR A 30 -40.94 17.96 -6.38
CA TYR A 30 -42.35 17.64 -6.61
C TYR A 30 -43.10 17.30 -5.30
N GLN A 31 -42.46 17.46 -4.14
CA GLN A 31 -43.00 17.06 -2.84
C GLN A 31 -43.40 15.58 -2.79
N MET A 32 -42.67 14.74 -3.53
CA MET A 32 -42.84 13.29 -3.58
C MET A 32 -41.68 12.59 -2.89
N ASP A 33 -41.90 11.35 -2.49
CA ASP A 33 -40.81 10.44 -2.21
C ASP A 33 -40.24 9.79 -3.48
N VAL A 34 -39.06 9.18 -3.37
CA VAL A 34 -38.39 8.55 -4.51
C VAL A 34 -39.14 7.33 -5.03
N HIS A 35 -39.86 6.61 -4.17
CA HIS A 35 -40.66 5.46 -4.56
C HIS A 35 -41.88 5.88 -5.37
N GLU A 36 -42.59 6.94 -4.96
CA GLU A 36 -43.68 7.56 -5.70
C GLU A 36 -43.22 8.05 -7.08
N LEU A 37 -42.06 8.73 -7.14
CA LEU A 37 -41.47 9.17 -8.40
C LEU A 37 -41.19 7.96 -9.33
N LEU A 38 -40.55 6.91 -8.81
CA LEU A 38 -40.23 5.73 -9.61
C LEU A 38 -41.48 4.97 -10.05
N ALA A 39 -42.44 4.74 -9.14
CA ALA A 39 -43.62 3.92 -9.40
C ALA A 39 -44.59 4.62 -10.35
N HIS A 40 -44.89 5.89 -10.10
CA HIS A 40 -45.93 6.61 -10.84
C HIS A 40 -45.43 7.25 -12.13
N ASP A 41 -44.18 7.71 -12.19
CA ASP A 41 -43.67 8.45 -13.33
C ASP A 41 -42.79 7.62 -14.27
N LEU A 42 -42.10 6.61 -13.73
CA LEU A 42 -41.13 5.80 -14.46
C LEU A 42 -41.57 4.33 -14.61
N GLY A 43 -42.58 3.87 -13.85
CA GLY A 43 -43.06 2.48 -13.89
C GLY A 43 -42.08 1.49 -13.25
N HIS A 44 -41.28 1.93 -12.29
CA HIS A 44 -40.28 1.12 -11.57
C HIS A 44 -40.58 1.12 -10.07
N SER A 45 -40.48 -0.03 -9.39
CA SER A 45 -40.82 -0.15 -7.96
C SER A 45 -39.66 -0.58 -7.06
N GLN A 46 -38.51 -0.96 -7.63
CA GLN A 46 -37.36 -1.46 -6.86
C GLN A 46 -36.37 -0.32 -6.54
N LEU A 47 -36.16 -0.07 -5.24
CA LEU A 47 -35.18 0.90 -4.73
C LEU A 47 -33.79 0.29 -4.49
N ASP A 48 -33.72 -1.01 -4.19
CA ASP A 48 -32.53 -1.64 -3.60
C ASP A 48 -31.33 -1.74 -4.58
N ASP A 49 -31.57 -1.56 -5.88
CA ASP A 49 -30.53 -1.66 -6.91
C ASP A 49 -30.09 -0.31 -7.50
N LEU A 50 -30.63 0.83 -7.04
CA LEU A 50 -30.33 2.14 -7.65
C LEU A 50 -28.84 2.50 -7.65
N ASP A 51 -28.17 2.31 -6.51
CA ASP A 51 -26.75 2.64 -6.36
C ASP A 51 -25.84 1.48 -6.75
N THR A 52 -26.37 0.26 -6.89
CA THR A 52 -25.58 -0.95 -7.20
C THR A 52 -25.59 -1.27 -8.68
N ALA A 53 -26.77 -1.60 -9.24
CA ALA A 53 -26.92 -2.09 -10.60
C ALA A 53 -28.29 -1.70 -11.19
N PRO A 54 -28.54 -0.39 -11.41
CA PRO A 54 -29.81 0.06 -11.96
C PRO A 54 -30.03 -0.51 -13.37
N SER A 55 -31.25 -0.95 -13.65
CA SER A 55 -31.59 -1.54 -14.95
C SER A 55 -31.42 -0.54 -16.10
N LEU A 56 -31.05 -1.03 -17.28
CA LEU A 56 -30.91 -0.19 -18.47
C LEU A 56 -32.22 0.50 -18.86
N SER A 57 -33.36 -0.16 -18.63
CA SER A 57 -34.68 0.43 -18.86
C SER A 57 -34.92 1.64 -17.96
N LEU A 58 -34.60 1.54 -16.67
CA LEU A 58 -34.68 2.66 -15.74
C LEU A 58 -33.78 3.81 -16.18
N LEU A 59 -32.50 3.54 -16.47
CA LEU A 59 -31.55 4.58 -16.89
C LEU A 59 -31.98 5.27 -18.20
N THR A 60 -32.57 4.51 -19.13
CA THR A 60 -33.11 5.05 -20.39
C THR A 60 -34.32 5.94 -20.13
N ALA A 61 -35.23 5.54 -19.24
CA ALA A 61 -36.36 6.36 -18.84
C ALA A 61 -35.89 7.66 -18.16
N LEU A 62 -34.92 7.58 -17.25
CA LEU A 62 -34.31 8.74 -16.61
C LEU A 62 -33.64 9.68 -17.61
N CYS A 63 -32.90 9.15 -18.60
CA CYS A 63 -32.30 9.93 -19.69
C CYS A 63 -33.37 10.68 -20.48
N GLN A 64 -34.50 10.03 -20.80
CA GLN A 64 -35.60 10.67 -21.53
C GLN A 64 -36.30 11.76 -20.69
N ARG A 65 -36.50 11.52 -19.39
CA ARG A 65 -37.22 12.43 -18.50
C ARG A 65 -36.39 13.63 -18.07
N SER A 66 -35.11 13.44 -17.75
CA SER A 66 -34.22 14.51 -17.30
C SER A 66 -33.43 15.17 -18.43
N GLY A 67 -33.16 14.45 -19.51
CA GLY A 67 -32.19 14.89 -20.52
C GLY A 67 -30.73 14.75 -20.07
N VAL A 68 -30.46 14.11 -18.93
CA VAL A 68 -29.10 13.75 -18.50
C VAL A 68 -28.61 12.57 -19.36
N GLU A 69 -27.37 12.67 -19.83
CA GLU A 69 -26.73 11.62 -20.65
C GLU A 69 -26.69 10.26 -19.93
N LEU A 70 -26.90 9.19 -20.71
CA LEU A 70 -26.94 7.83 -20.18
C LEU A 70 -25.64 7.43 -19.46
N GLU A 71 -24.47 7.83 -19.98
CA GLU A 71 -23.18 7.55 -19.36
C GLU A 71 -23.03 8.24 -18.00
N ARG A 72 -23.55 9.46 -17.86
CA ARG A 72 -23.56 10.16 -16.58
C ARG A 72 -24.42 9.43 -15.56
N LEU A 73 -25.63 9.01 -15.94
CA LEU A 73 -26.51 8.24 -15.06
C LEU A 73 -25.89 6.89 -14.67
N ARG A 74 -25.23 6.19 -15.60
CA ARG A 74 -24.49 4.95 -15.30
C ARG A 74 -23.41 5.18 -14.24
N SER A 75 -22.63 6.26 -14.37
CA SER A 75 -21.53 6.59 -13.44
C SER A 75 -21.96 6.87 -12.00
N MET A 76 -23.26 7.02 -11.74
CA MET A 76 -23.86 7.25 -10.41
C MET A 76 -24.22 5.96 -9.67
N SER A 77 -23.82 4.80 -10.20
CA SER A 77 -23.98 3.47 -9.61
C SER A 77 -22.70 2.65 -9.71
N LEU A 78 -22.56 1.61 -8.88
CA LEU A 78 -21.40 0.73 -8.86
C LEU A 78 -21.21 -0.03 -10.18
N ALA A 79 -22.30 -0.36 -10.88
CA ALA A 79 -22.25 -0.95 -12.22
C ALA A 79 -21.53 -0.04 -13.22
N GLY A 80 -21.65 1.29 -13.08
CA GLY A 80 -20.91 2.24 -13.89
C GLY A 80 -19.40 2.32 -13.57
N TRP A 81 -18.98 1.73 -12.45
CA TRP A 81 -17.59 1.69 -12.02
C TRP A 81 -16.89 0.35 -12.36
N VAL A 82 -17.60 -0.58 -12.99
CA VAL A 82 -17.03 -1.80 -13.59
C VAL A 82 -16.40 -1.47 -14.95
N PRO A 83 -15.22 -2.00 -15.33
CA PRO A 83 -14.40 -2.97 -14.58
C PRO A 83 -13.29 -2.34 -13.73
N TRP A 84 -13.27 -1.02 -13.55
CA TRP A 84 -12.10 -0.33 -13.02
C TRP A 84 -12.06 -0.28 -11.50
N LEU A 85 -13.19 -0.08 -10.80
CA LEU A 85 -13.24 -0.22 -9.34
C LEU A 85 -13.39 -1.70 -8.93
N LEU A 86 -14.27 -2.44 -9.60
CA LEU A 86 -14.51 -3.87 -9.38
C LEU A 86 -14.49 -4.56 -10.74
N ASP A 87 -13.96 -5.77 -10.82
CA ASP A 87 -13.94 -6.54 -12.07
C ASP A 87 -15.34 -7.00 -12.51
N SER A 88 -16.20 -7.29 -11.55
CA SER A 88 -17.58 -7.71 -11.77
C SER A 88 -18.43 -7.46 -10.53
N LEU A 89 -19.73 -7.31 -10.74
CA LEU A 89 -20.74 -7.37 -9.67
C LEU A 89 -21.25 -8.79 -9.40
N ASP A 90 -20.84 -9.75 -10.23
CA ASP A 90 -21.09 -11.18 -10.03
C ASP A 90 -20.16 -11.72 -8.93
N ASP A 91 -20.76 -12.19 -7.83
CA ASP A 91 -20.03 -12.75 -6.70
C ASP A 91 -19.61 -14.21 -6.93
N SER A 92 -20.15 -14.87 -7.95
CA SER A 92 -19.90 -16.29 -8.22
C SER A 92 -18.56 -16.59 -8.87
N VAL A 93 -17.80 -15.56 -9.26
CA VAL A 93 -16.49 -15.68 -9.91
C VAL A 93 -15.47 -16.35 -8.95
N PRO A 94 -15.03 -17.61 -9.20
CA PRO A 94 -14.31 -18.41 -8.19
C PRO A 94 -12.92 -17.88 -7.78
N ALA A 95 -12.27 -17.09 -8.63
CA ALA A 95 -10.93 -16.54 -8.41
C ALA A 95 -10.91 -15.01 -8.27
N ALA A 96 -12.07 -14.39 -7.99
CA ALA A 96 -12.19 -12.93 -7.94
C ALA A 96 -11.22 -12.29 -6.92
N LEU A 97 -11.14 -12.84 -5.69
CA LEU A 97 -10.23 -12.31 -4.67
C LEU A 97 -8.77 -12.41 -5.12
N GLU A 98 -8.37 -13.54 -5.69
CA GLU A 98 -7.00 -13.78 -6.09
C GLU A 98 -6.55 -12.86 -7.22
N THR A 99 -7.37 -12.79 -8.27
CA THR A 99 -7.14 -11.93 -9.43
C THR A 99 -7.18 -10.44 -9.06
N TYR A 100 -8.01 -10.03 -8.10
CA TYR A 100 -8.08 -8.64 -7.71
C TYR A 100 -6.99 -8.23 -6.68
N THR A 101 -6.74 -9.06 -5.65
CA THR A 101 -5.97 -8.66 -4.46
C THR A 101 -4.52 -9.14 -4.46
N PHE A 102 -4.20 -10.22 -5.18
CA PHE A 102 -2.87 -10.88 -5.14
C PHE A 102 -2.01 -10.64 -6.38
N GLN A 103 -2.48 -9.85 -7.35
CA GLN A 103 -1.69 -9.49 -8.53
C GLN A 103 -0.55 -8.52 -8.23
N CYS A 104 -0.76 -7.59 -7.29
CA CYS A 104 0.24 -6.62 -6.85
C CYS A 104 0.95 -7.07 -5.56
N ALA A 105 2.05 -6.39 -5.24
CA ALA A 105 2.86 -6.55 -4.05
C ALA A 105 3.42 -5.17 -3.64
N VAL A 106 3.11 -4.69 -2.44
CA VAL A 106 3.54 -3.36 -1.97
C VAL A 106 4.52 -3.50 -0.80
N LEU A 107 4.05 -3.82 0.39
CA LEU A 107 4.88 -4.00 1.58
C LEU A 107 5.62 -5.34 1.56
N LEU A 108 4.93 -6.41 1.15
CA LEU A 108 5.42 -7.78 1.19
C LEU A 108 5.84 -8.26 -0.21
N PRO A 109 6.89 -9.09 -0.35
CA PRO A 109 7.21 -9.68 -1.65
C PRO A 109 6.15 -10.72 -2.04
N LYS A 110 5.87 -10.85 -3.35
CA LYS A 110 4.82 -11.74 -3.86
C LYS A 110 4.93 -13.20 -3.35
N ARG A 111 6.16 -13.71 -3.27
CA ARG A 111 6.47 -15.08 -2.81
C ARG A 111 6.10 -15.39 -1.35
N THR A 112 5.97 -14.39 -0.47
CA THR A 112 5.61 -14.62 0.94
C THR A 112 4.10 -14.54 1.17
N ARG A 113 3.32 -14.15 0.16
CA ARG A 113 1.87 -13.99 0.30
C ARG A 113 1.18 -15.34 0.18
N LYS A 114 0.48 -15.75 1.23
CA LYS A 114 -0.40 -16.92 1.18
C LYS A 114 -1.66 -16.55 0.40
N VAL A 115 -1.83 -17.16 -0.77
CA VAL A 115 -3.06 -17.05 -1.57
C VAL A 115 -4.22 -17.67 -0.79
N ARG A 116 -5.37 -17.02 -0.83
CA ARG A 116 -6.61 -17.46 -0.18
C ARG A 116 -7.72 -17.50 -1.22
N SER A 117 -8.55 -18.53 -1.17
CA SER A 117 -9.75 -18.61 -2.00
C SER A 117 -10.97 -18.32 -1.14
N ILE A 118 -11.87 -17.49 -1.67
CA ILE A 118 -13.17 -17.18 -1.07
C ILE A 118 -14.19 -17.24 -2.20
N THR A 119 -15.31 -17.92 -1.94
CA THR A 119 -16.48 -17.91 -2.82
C THR A 119 -17.40 -16.74 -2.45
N ARG A 120 -18.14 -16.20 -3.42
CA ARG A 120 -19.10 -15.10 -3.18
C ARG A 120 -18.44 -13.83 -2.65
N TRP A 121 -17.40 -13.38 -3.36
CA TRP A 121 -16.64 -12.18 -2.99
C TRP A 121 -16.72 -11.11 -4.09
N ARG A 122 -16.90 -9.86 -3.66
CA ARG A 122 -16.89 -8.66 -4.52
C ARG A 122 -15.95 -7.64 -3.90
N ALA A 123 -15.06 -7.07 -4.70
CA ALA A 123 -14.13 -6.05 -4.23
C ALA A 123 -14.90 -4.83 -3.71
N TRP A 124 -14.46 -4.27 -2.59
CA TRP A 124 -14.93 -2.98 -2.03
C TRP A 124 -16.40 -2.88 -1.61
N LEU A 125 -17.25 -3.86 -1.93
CA LEU A 125 -18.66 -3.81 -1.54
C LEU A 125 -18.81 -4.25 -0.07
N PRO A 126 -19.19 -3.35 0.85
CA PRO A 126 -19.26 -3.69 2.27
C PRO A 126 -20.43 -4.64 2.55
N SER A 127 -20.26 -5.54 3.53
CA SER A 127 -21.35 -6.41 3.99
C SER A 127 -22.41 -5.68 4.83
N GLN A 128 -22.08 -4.48 5.31
CA GLN A 128 -22.95 -3.61 6.10
C GLN A 128 -23.10 -2.27 5.37
N THR A 129 -24.29 -1.68 5.43
CA THR A 129 -24.52 -0.34 4.87
C THR A 129 -23.66 0.69 5.58
N ILE A 130 -22.92 1.49 4.81
CA ILE A 130 -22.13 2.61 5.31
C ILE A 130 -22.88 3.90 4.99
N ARG A 131 -23.19 4.71 6.01
CA ARG A 131 -23.85 6.01 5.87
C ARG A 131 -22.96 7.08 6.46
N ARG A 132 -22.12 7.65 5.62
CA ARG A 132 -21.23 8.74 6.01
C ARG A 132 -21.31 9.86 5.00
N ALA A 133 -21.02 11.06 5.43
CA ALA A 133 -20.95 12.21 4.56
C ALA A 133 -19.99 13.26 5.10
N CYS A 134 -19.58 14.19 4.25
CA CYS A 134 -18.83 15.35 4.69
C CYS A 134 -19.77 16.36 5.35
N PRO A 135 -19.53 16.77 6.61
CA PRO A 135 -20.36 17.78 7.27
C PRO A 135 -20.40 19.12 6.53
N GLN A 136 -19.30 19.51 5.91
CA GLN A 136 -19.24 20.76 5.12
C GLN A 136 -20.02 20.65 3.81
N CYS A 137 -19.94 19.53 3.09
CA CYS A 137 -20.69 19.33 1.85
C CYS A 137 -22.21 19.35 2.06
N LEU A 138 -22.69 18.82 3.20
CA LEU A 138 -24.12 18.76 3.51
C LEU A 138 -24.64 19.96 4.32
N ASN A 139 -23.77 20.91 4.66
CA ASN A 139 -24.16 22.10 5.41
C ASN A 139 -25.13 23.01 4.64
N ASP A 140 -25.12 22.93 3.29
CA ASP A 140 -26.08 23.65 2.45
C ASP A 140 -27.37 22.83 2.28
N PRO A 141 -28.51 23.25 2.87
CA PRO A 141 -29.77 22.51 2.82
C PRO A 141 -30.32 22.37 1.40
N THR A 142 -29.98 23.28 0.49
CA THR A 142 -30.47 23.27 -0.90
C THR A 142 -29.66 22.31 -1.79
N ASN A 143 -28.57 21.76 -1.25
CA ASN A 143 -27.52 21.15 -2.05
C ASN A 143 -26.96 19.85 -1.44
N GLN A 144 -27.78 19.16 -0.64
CA GLN A 144 -27.46 17.93 0.08
C GLN A 144 -27.34 16.70 -0.84
N ALA A 145 -26.31 16.70 -1.69
CA ALA A 145 -25.95 15.55 -2.51
C ALA A 145 -25.06 14.59 -1.72
N VAL A 146 -25.49 13.35 -1.59
CA VAL A 146 -24.71 12.26 -1.00
C VAL A 146 -23.92 11.58 -2.11
N LEU A 147 -22.60 11.52 -1.95
CA LEU A 147 -21.73 10.89 -2.94
C LEU A 147 -21.76 9.36 -2.80
N LEU A 148 -21.72 8.65 -3.93
CA LEU A 148 -21.70 7.19 -3.96
C LEU A 148 -20.50 6.62 -3.21
N VAL A 149 -19.33 7.25 -3.35
CA VAL A 149 -18.09 6.78 -2.72
C VAL A 149 -18.14 6.83 -1.19
N TRP A 150 -18.94 7.71 -0.59
CA TRP A 150 -19.06 7.77 0.86
C TRP A 150 -19.77 6.55 1.45
N GLN A 151 -20.50 5.82 0.62
CA GLN A 151 -21.16 4.55 0.97
C GLN A 151 -20.20 3.35 0.88
N LEU A 152 -18.93 3.58 0.50
CA LEU A 152 -17.92 2.54 0.36
C LEU A 152 -16.78 2.71 1.38
N PRO A 153 -16.13 1.60 1.77
CA PRO A 153 -14.93 1.62 2.60
C PRO A 153 -13.68 1.91 1.76
N LEU A 154 -13.68 3.02 1.01
CA LEU A 154 -12.59 3.45 0.13
C LEU A 154 -11.84 4.68 0.61
N MET A 155 -12.51 5.50 1.42
CA MET A 155 -11.98 6.77 1.94
C MET A 155 -12.52 7.08 3.33
N LEU A 156 -11.80 7.93 4.05
CA LEU A 156 -12.12 8.36 5.41
C LEU A 156 -12.46 9.85 5.51
N SER A 157 -12.01 10.63 4.55
CA SER A 157 -12.11 12.07 4.51
C SER A 157 -12.71 12.59 3.19
N CYS A 158 -13.22 13.81 3.24
CA CYS A 158 -13.71 14.52 2.08
C CYS A 158 -12.52 14.99 1.23
N PRO A 159 -12.43 14.63 -0.06
CA PRO A 159 -11.33 15.06 -0.92
C PRO A 159 -11.34 16.57 -1.20
N GLN A 160 -12.50 17.23 -1.06
CA GLN A 160 -12.65 18.67 -1.24
C GLN A 160 -12.32 19.46 0.02
N HIS A 161 -12.80 19.01 1.19
CA HIS A 161 -12.72 19.77 2.44
C HIS A 161 -11.64 19.27 3.41
N GLY A 162 -11.07 18.08 3.17
CA GLY A 162 -10.03 17.49 4.04
C GLY A 162 -10.52 17.11 5.44
N CYS A 163 -11.82 17.15 5.71
CA CYS A 163 -12.39 16.72 6.98
C CYS A 163 -12.85 15.25 6.93
N TRP A 164 -12.93 14.61 8.08
CA TRP A 164 -13.50 13.28 8.23
C TRP A 164 -14.93 13.20 7.67
N LEU A 165 -15.27 12.03 7.13
CA LEU A 165 -16.64 11.66 6.81
C LEU A 165 -17.32 11.20 8.09
N GLU A 166 -18.41 11.86 8.45
CA GLU A 166 -19.15 11.62 9.69
C GLU A 166 -20.42 10.81 9.40
N SER A 167 -20.80 9.95 10.35
CA SER A 167 -21.98 9.10 10.23
C SER A 167 -23.28 9.87 10.34
N TYR A 168 -24.30 9.46 9.59
CA TYR A 168 -25.61 10.09 9.62
C TYR A 168 -26.76 9.07 9.62
N TRP A 169 -27.88 9.47 10.23
CA TRP A 169 -29.16 8.79 10.12
C TRP A 169 -29.89 9.24 8.85
N GLY A 170 -30.38 8.27 8.07
CA GLY A 170 -31.09 8.56 6.82
C GLY A 170 -31.48 7.32 6.03
N MET A 171 -32.11 7.56 4.88
CA MET A 171 -32.44 6.54 3.87
C MET A 171 -31.36 6.48 2.79
N HIS A 172 -31.43 5.50 1.89
CA HIS A 172 -30.50 5.41 0.74
C HIS A 172 -30.49 6.72 -0.06
N GLY A 173 -29.30 7.31 -0.20
CA GLY A 173 -29.11 8.60 -0.88
C GLY A 173 -29.65 9.84 -0.18
N ARG A 174 -30.28 9.71 1.00
CA ARG A 174 -30.94 10.81 1.71
C ARG A 174 -30.40 10.98 3.12
N TYR A 175 -29.78 12.13 3.36
CA TYR A 175 -29.42 12.61 4.69
C TYR A 175 -30.66 13.13 5.44
N LEU A 176 -30.78 12.82 6.74
CA LEU A 176 -31.78 13.41 7.62
C LEU A 176 -31.13 14.19 8.77
N GLN A 177 -30.26 13.53 9.53
CA GLN A 177 -29.53 14.14 10.65
C GLN A 177 -28.23 13.40 10.94
N TRP A 178 -27.27 14.07 11.57
CA TRP A 178 -26.03 13.43 12.05
C TRP A 178 -26.32 12.44 13.19
N GLU A 179 -25.52 11.37 13.27
CA GLU A 179 -25.61 10.44 14.42
C GLU A 179 -25.12 11.09 15.71
N ILE A 180 -24.07 11.92 15.59
CA ILE A 180 -23.54 12.75 16.66
C ILE A 180 -24.08 14.17 16.45
N ALA A 181 -24.76 14.71 17.47
CA ALA A 181 -25.26 16.08 17.43
C ALA A 181 -24.10 17.05 17.19
N ASP A 182 -24.34 18.05 16.34
CA ASP A 182 -23.34 19.05 15.95
C ASP A 182 -22.02 18.43 15.46
N ALA A 183 -22.11 17.46 14.52
CA ALA A 183 -20.96 16.84 13.86
C ALA A 183 -20.07 17.90 13.18
N ALA A 184 -19.21 18.51 13.98
CA ALA A 184 -18.34 19.58 13.56
C ALA A 184 -17.28 18.99 12.63
N PRO A 185 -16.92 19.69 11.54
CA PRO A 185 -15.89 19.22 10.63
C PRO A 185 -14.58 18.97 11.37
N ARG A 186 -14.19 17.70 11.52
CA ARG A 186 -12.92 17.31 12.11
C ARG A 186 -11.87 17.16 11.01
N PRO A 187 -10.73 17.86 11.05
CA PRO A 187 -9.70 17.71 10.03
C PRO A 187 -9.16 16.28 10.01
N ALA A 188 -8.93 15.74 8.82
CA ALA A 188 -8.22 14.47 8.64
C ALA A 188 -6.71 14.68 8.70
N ASP A 189 -5.99 13.63 9.10
CA ASP A 189 -4.53 13.62 9.02
C ASP A 189 -4.08 13.75 7.56
N ASP A 190 -2.94 14.39 7.32
CA ASP A 190 -2.39 14.62 5.98
C ASP A 190 -2.21 13.31 5.19
N ALA A 191 -1.81 12.22 5.84
CA ALA A 191 -1.67 10.92 5.21
C ALA A 191 -3.01 10.42 4.65
N ILE A 192 -4.07 10.55 5.46
CA ILE A 192 -5.44 10.17 5.09
C ILE A 192 -5.95 11.05 3.95
N ALA A 193 -5.84 12.37 4.12
CA ALA A 193 -6.32 13.33 3.14
C ALA A 193 -5.60 13.17 1.78
N CYS A 194 -4.29 12.84 1.79
CA CYS A 194 -3.53 12.57 0.57
C CYS A 194 -4.01 11.30 -0.14
N MET A 195 -4.17 10.19 0.59
CA MET A 195 -4.70 8.94 0.05
C MET A 195 -6.11 9.13 -0.52
N ASP A 196 -6.99 9.83 0.20
CA ASP A 196 -8.38 10.03 -0.19
C ASP A 196 -8.52 10.97 -1.39
N ARG A 197 -7.66 11.99 -1.52
CA ARG A 197 -7.57 12.82 -2.74
C ARG A 197 -7.18 12.00 -3.96
N ARG A 198 -6.24 11.07 -3.81
CA ARG A 198 -5.84 10.14 -4.90
C ARG A 198 -6.96 9.17 -5.25
N THR A 199 -7.65 8.63 -4.25
CA THR A 199 -8.85 7.81 -4.45
C THR A 199 -9.95 8.57 -5.18
N TRP A 200 -10.18 9.84 -4.83
CA TRP A 200 -11.10 10.71 -5.54
C TRP A 200 -10.67 10.98 -6.98
N GLN A 201 -9.38 11.28 -7.20
CA GLN A 201 -8.80 11.46 -8.53
C GLN A 201 -9.03 10.22 -9.42
N ALA A 202 -8.86 9.02 -8.86
CA ALA A 202 -9.12 7.77 -9.57
C ALA A 202 -10.57 7.68 -10.06
N LEU A 203 -11.53 8.06 -9.20
CA LEU A 203 -12.97 7.98 -9.47
C LEU A 203 -13.43 9.01 -10.51
N THR A 204 -12.87 10.22 -10.48
CA THR A 204 -13.35 11.34 -11.33
C THR A 204 -12.58 11.50 -12.62
N THR A 205 -11.30 11.13 -12.64
CA THR A 205 -10.42 11.34 -13.81
C THR A 205 -9.98 10.04 -14.49
N GLY A 206 -10.18 8.88 -13.85
CA GLY A 206 -9.75 7.58 -14.36
C GLY A 206 -8.24 7.29 -14.16
N PHE A 207 -7.49 8.17 -13.50
CA PHE A 207 -6.08 7.95 -13.17
C PHE A 207 -5.69 8.55 -11.82
N VAL A 208 -4.50 8.19 -11.34
CA VAL A 208 -3.89 8.74 -10.13
C VAL A 208 -2.48 9.19 -10.43
N GLU A 209 -2.12 10.38 -9.97
CA GLU A 209 -0.74 10.86 -9.98
C GLU A 209 0.01 10.29 -8.77
N LEU A 210 0.92 9.34 -9.02
CA LEU A 210 1.85 8.82 -8.02
C LEU A 210 3.25 9.40 -8.26
N PRO A 211 4.11 9.47 -7.22
CA PRO A 211 5.44 10.09 -7.32
C PRO A 211 6.30 9.60 -8.48
N ARG A 212 6.18 8.32 -8.86
CA ARG A 212 6.94 7.78 -9.99
C ARG A 212 6.35 8.11 -11.35
N ARG A 213 5.03 7.93 -11.47
CA ARG A 213 4.30 8.06 -12.73
C ARG A 213 2.79 8.02 -12.47
N ARG A 214 2.03 8.53 -13.45
CA ARG A 214 0.59 8.32 -13.54
C ARG A 214 0.25 6.83 -13.65
N VAL A 215 -0.80 6.41 -12.93
CA VAL A 215 -1.36 5.05 -13.03
C VAL A 215 -2.86 5.09 -13.31
N HIS A 216 -3.38 4.06 -13.99
CA HIS A 216 -4.81 3.91 -14.23
C HIS A 216 -5.58 3.65 -12.91
N ALA A 217 -6.81 4.15 -12.81
CA ALA A 217 -7.67 3.99 -11.63
C ALA A 217 -7.78 2.53 -11.15
N GLY A 218 -7.96 1.59 -12.08
CA GLY A 218 -8.04 0.16 -11.72
C GLY A 218 -6.76 -0.43 -11.13
N LEU A 219 -5.59 0.13 -11.43
CA LEU A 219 -4.35 -0.25 -10.75
C LEU A 219 -4.29 0.35 -9.35
N TRP A 220 -4.71 1.61 -9.18
CA TRP A 220 -4.79 2.26 -7.85
C TRP A 220 -5.63 1.44 -6.86
N PHE A 221 -6.84 1.05 -7.25
CA PHE A 221 -7.71 0.27 -6.35
C PHE A 221 -7.12 -1.11 -6.03
N ARG A 222 -6.47 -1.77 -6.99
CA ARG A 222 -5.77 -3.04 -6.70
C ARG A 222 -4.59 -2.85 -5.75
N LEU A 223 -3.80 -1.79 -5.92
CA LEU A 223 -2.70 -1.47 -5.00
C LEU A 223 -3.21 -1.21 -3.59
N LEU A 224 -4.27 -0.41 -3.44
CA LEU A 224 -4.87 -0.12 -2.13
C LEU A 224 -5.44 -1.40 -1.50
N ARG A 225 -6.14 -2.23 -2.28
CA ARG A 225 -6.69 -3.50 -1.77
C ARG A 225 -5.60 -4.49 -1.38
N THR A 226 -4.53 -4.57 -2.17
CA THR A 226 -3.33 -5.35 -1.85
C THR A 226 -2.72 -4.88 -0.53
N LEU A 227 -2.53 -3.57 -0.37
CA LEU A 227 -1.94 -3.00 0.83
C LEU A 227 -2.74 -3.33 2.09
N LEU A 228 -4.08 -3.25 2.03
CA LEU A 228 -4.97 -3.65 3.11
C LEU A 228 -4.83 -5.14 3.47
N ASP A 229 -4.68 -6.03 2.48
CA ASP A 229 -4.48 -7.45 2.75
C ASP A 229 -3.09 -7.76 3.32
N GLU A 230 -2.05 -7.10 2.83
CA GLU A 230 -0.68 -7.22 3.36
C GLU A 230 -0.61 -6.75 4.82
N LEU A 231 -1.25 -5.64 5.15
CA LEU A 231 -1.37 -5.14 6.52
C LEU A 231 -2.20 -6.07 7.43
N ASN A 232 -3.13 -6.84 6.86
CA ASN A 232 -3.88 -7.88 7.59
C ASN A 232 -3.13 -9.22 7.69
N THR A 233 -1.88 -9.31 7.23
CA THR A 233 -1.08 -10.54 7.32
C THR A 233 -0.48 -10.69 8.73
N PRO A 234 -0.63 -11.87 9.39
CA PRO A 234 0.01 -12.13 10.67
C PRO A 234 1.53 -11.96 10.59
N LEU A 235 2.14 -11.34 11.62
CA LEU A 235 3.59 -11.06 11.61
C LEU A 235 4.47 -12.32 11.43
N SER A 236 4.02 -13.47 11.93
CA SER A 236 4.69 -14.76 11.73
C SER A 236 4.84 -15.14 10.25
N HIS A 237 4.00 -14.60 9.37
CA HIS A 237 4.02 -14.84 7.93
C HIS A 237 4.68 -13.69 7.15
N CYS A 238 5.09 -12.60 7.81
CA CYS A 238 5.72 -11.44 7.17
C CYS A 238 7.24 -11.62 6.97
N GLY A 239 7.85 -12.64 7.59
CA GLY A 239 9.30 -12.89 7.52
C GLY A 239 10.12 -11.66 7.90
N SER A 240 11.09 -11.29 7.06
CA SER A 240 11.95 -10.12 7.26
C SER A 240 11.21 -8.78 7.17
N CYS A 241 9.96 -8.74 6.71
CA CYS A 241 9.14 -7.52 6.64
C CYS A 241 8.33 -7.28 7.92
N SER A 242 8.38 -8.17 8.90
CA SER A 242 7.59 -8.07 10.14
C SER A 242 7.84 -6.78 10.92
N ALA A 243 9.08 -6.29 10.95
CA ALA A 243 9.42 -5.01 11.59
C ALA A 243 8.75 -3.82 10.89
N SER A 244 8.75 -3.79 9.55
CA SER A 244 8.09 -2.74 8.77
C SER A 244 6.57 -2.73 8.96
N ILE A 245 5.92 -3.91 8.95
CA ILE A 245 4.48 -4.01 9.21
C ILE A 245 4.15 -3.52 10.62
N ARG A 246 4.93 -3.94 11.63
CA ARG A 246 4.74 -3.48 13.00
C ARG A 246 4.88 -1.95 13.11
N HIS A 247 5.90 -1.39 12.46
CA HIS A 247 6.13 0.05 12.46
C HIS A 247 4.94 0.85 11.89
N VAL A 248 4.29 0.37 10.82
CA VAL A 248 3.08 1.02 10.29
C VAL A 248 1.99 1.10 11.34
N TRP A 249 1.68 -0.02 12.00
CA TRP A 249 0.63 -0.10 13.03
C TRP A 249 0.94 0.77 14.25
N GLU A 250 2.20 0.76 14.71
CA GLU A 250 2.67 1.65 15.78
C GLU A 250 2.50 3.13 15.42
N ARG A 251 2.80 3.50 14.17
CA ARG A 251 2.70 4.89 13.69
C ARG A 251 1.27 5.39 13.57
N CYS A 252 0.31 4.55 13.19
CA CYS A 252 -1.10 4.93 13.18
C CYS A 252 -1.80 4.78 14.54
N GLY A 253 -1.09 4.28 15.57
CA GLY A 253 -1.62 4.18 16.94
C GLY A 253 -2.65 3.05 17.14
N HIS A 254 -2.81 2.15 16.17
CA HIS A 254 -3.76 1.04 16.24
C HIS A 254 -3.06 -0.28 16.57
N PRO A 255 -3.74 -1.23 17.24
CA PRO A 255 -3.18 -2.57 17.43
C PRO A 255 -2.94 -3.25 16.08
N LEU A 256 -1.97 -4.17 16.03
CA LEU A 256 -1.69 -4.99 14.85
C LEU A 256 -2.98 -5.56 14.25
N ARG A 257 -3.11 -5.43 12.93
CA ARG A 257 -4.29 -5.90 12.18
C ARG A 257 -5.60 -5.31 12.71
N ALA A 258 -5.58 -4.11 13.27
CA ALA A 258 -6.73 -3.47 13.91
C ALA A 258 -7.40 -4.38 14.98
N GLY A 259 -6.58 -5.16 15.70
CA GLY A 259 -7.03 -6.05 16.77
C GLY A 259 -7.62 -7.39 16.30
N GLN A 260 -7.57 -7.70 15.00
CA GLN A 260 -8.09 -8.94 14.46
C GLN A 260 -7.24 -10.15 14.89
N SER A 261 -7.89 -11.18 15.44
CA SER A 261 -7.27 -12.50 15.69
C SER A 261 -7.24 -13.35 14.43
N LEU A 262 -8.39 -13.49 13.76
CA LEU A 262 -8.57 -14.27 12.53
C LEU A 262 -8.57 -13.37 11.29
N TRP A 263 -7.98 -13.85 10.20
CA TRP A 263 -8.03 -13.13 8.93
C TRP A 263 -9.44 -13.22 8.33
N ARG A 264 -9.94 -12.10 7.84
CA ARG A 264 -11.19 -11.97 7.09
C ARG A 264 -10.96 -11.02 5.90
N PRO A 265 -11.66 -11.18 4.77
CA PRO A 265 -11.63 -10.19 3.71
C PRO A 265 -12.08 -8.83 4.24
N TYR A 266 -11.46 -7.77 3.72
CA TYR A 266 -11.66 -6.39 4.17
C TYR A 266 -13.14 -5.98 4.14
N GLU A 267 -13.86 -6.44 3.12
CA GLU A 267 -15.25 -6.09 2.82
C GLU A 267 -16.25 -6.55 3.89
N ILE A 268 -15.91 -7.58 4.67
CA ILE A 268 -16.78 -8.12 5.74
C ILE A 268 -16.37 -7.69 7.15
N LEU A 269 -15.31 -6.88 7.27
CA LEU A 269 -14.87 -6.35 8.55
C LEU A 269 -15.90 -5.33 9.08
N ALA A 270 -15.97 -5.20 10.40
CA ALA A 270 -16.79 -4.16 11.02
C ALA A 270 -16.29 -2.77 10.59
N PRO A 271 -17.17 -1.76 10.44
CA PRO A 271 -16.77 -0.43 9.94
C PRO A 271 -15.60 0.20 10.68
N ALA A 272 -15.57 0.12 12.02
CA ALA A 272 -14.45 0.63 12.82
C ALA A 272 -13.10 -0.02 12.44
N VAL A 273 -13.09 -1.34 12.18
CA VAL A 273 -11.89 -2.08 11.76
C VAL A 273 -11.50 -1.70 10.34
N GLN A 274 -12.48 -1.50 9.44
CA GLN A 274 -12.24 -1.03 8.08
C GLN A 274 -11.57 0.35 8.07
N TRP A 275 -11.97 1.25 8.98
CA TRP A 275 -11.39 2.58 9.10
C TRP A 275 -9.94 2.54 9.58
N GLN A 276 -9.67 1.82 10.68
CA GLN A 276 -8.30 1.66 11.19
C GLN A 276 -7.36 1.04 10.15
N MET A 277 -7.88 0.10 9.34
CA MET A 277 -7.13 -0.51 8.25
C MET A 277 -6.80 0.48 7.12
N LEU A 278 -7.72 1.39 6.77
CA LEU A 278 -7.45 2.48 5.81
C LEU A 278 -6.46 3.51 6.37
N GLU A 279 -6.53 3.84 7.66
CA GLU A 279 -5.54 4.71 8.31
C GLU A 279 -4.14 4.10 8.27
N ALA A 280 -4.04 2.79 8.53
CA ALA A 280 -2.79 2.06 8.40
C ALA A 280 -2.28 2.05 6.95
N ALA A 281 -3.17 1.92 5.97
CA ALA A 281 -2.82 1.99 4.55
C ALA A 281 -2.28 3.38 4.15
N ALA A 282 -2.96 4.45 4.58
CA ALA A 282 -2.52 5.83 4.37
C ALA A 282 -1.15 6.11 5.02
N THR A 283 -0.97 5.62 6.24
CA THR A 283 0.32 5.68 6.96
C THR A 283 1.41 4.94 6.21
N ALA A 284 1.14 3.73 5.73
CA ALA A 284 2.10 2.94 4.97
C ALA A 284 2.53 3.65 3.68
N ILE A 285 1.59 4.21 2.92
CA ILE A 285 1.89 4.99 1.70
C ILE A 285 2.83 6.16 2.04
N THR A 286 2.51 6.92 3.07
CA THR A 286 3.32 8.08 3.51
C THR A 286 4.73 7.67 3.94
N LEU A 287 4.87 6.55 4.66
CA LEU A 287 6.17 6.03 5.08
C LEU A 287 7.02 5.52 3.90
N ILE A 288 6.39 4.94 2.87
CA ILE A 288 7.09 4.55 1.64
C ILE A 288 7.55 5.78 0.86
N GLU A 289 6.68 6.79 0.71
CA GLU A 289 6.96 8.04 -0.02
C GLU A 289 8.12 8.82 0.61
N SER A 290 8.12 8.93 1.94
CA SER A 290 9.18 9.58 2.72
C SER A 290 10.45 8.74 2.86
N LYS A 291 10.49 7.51 2.32
CA LYS A 291 11.57 6.53 2.46
C LYS A 291 11.87 6.13 3.92
N ALA A 292 10.98 6.44 4.86
CA ALA A 292 11.07 6.01 6.25
C ALA A 292 10.80 4.50 6.41
N LEU A 293 10.15 3.88 5.43
CA LEU A 293 9.93 2.44 5.35
C LEU A 293 10.50 1.92 4.02
N ILE A 294 11.26 0.83 4.07
CA ILE A 294 11.79 0.14 2.88
C ILE A 294 10.87 -1.05 2.55
N PRO A 295 9.95 -0.90 1.59
CA PRO A 295 9.04 -1.98 1.19
C PRO A 295 9.80 -3.05 0.41
N ARG A 296 9.26 -4.27 0.38
CA ARG A 296 9.82 -5.41 -0.38
C ARG A 296 8.97 -5.87 -1.56
N GLY A 297 7.79 -5.27 -1.75
CA GLY A 297 6.93 -5.54 -2.90
C GLY A 297 7.36 -4.76 -4.14
N GLU A 298 7.16 -5.36 -5.31
CA GLU A 298 7.61 -4.84 -6.61
C GLU A 298 6.94 -3.49 -6.97
N GLN A 299 5.65 -3.35 -6.65
CA GLN A 299 4.86 -2.17 -7.01
C GLN A 299 5.06 -1.01 -6.03
N ALA A 300 5.79 -1.20 -4.93
CA ALA A 300 6.06 -0.13 -3.99
C ALA A 300 6.88 1.02 -4.58
N ALA A 301 7.64 0.74 -5.63
CA ALA A 301 8.41 1.75 -6.33
C ALA A 301 7.53 2.80 -7.05
N LEU A 302 6.22 2.55 -7.24
CA LEU A 302 5.28 3.55 -7.77
C LEU A 302 5.11 4.74 -6.81
N PHE A 303 5.26 4.49 -5.52
CA PHE A 303 5.19 5.49 -4.45
C PHE A 303 6.52 6.20 -4.21
N GLN A 304 7.56 5.93 -5.00
CA GLN A 304 8.86 6.59 -4.86
C GLN A 304 9.12 7.42 -6.11
N THR A 305 9.69 8.62 -5.94
CA THR A 305 10.15 9.41 -7.09
C THR A 305 11.08 8.57 -7.95
N GLU A 306 10.95 8.68 -9.26
CA GLU A 306 11.84 7.98 -10.17
C GLU A 306 13.28 8.35 -9.82
N PRO A 307 14.17 7.37 -9.55
CA PRO A 307 15.57 7.70 -9.32
C PRO A 307 16.06 8.42 -10.57
N HIS A 308 16.72 9.56 -10.40
CA HIS A 308 17.37 10.29 -11.48
C HIS A 308 18.53 9.44 -12.03
N THR A 309 18.21 8.40 -12.79
CA THR A 309 19.13 7.79 -13.73
C THR A 309 19.21 8.78 -14.87
N GLY A 310 20.33 9.49 -15.00
CA GLY A 310 20.57 10.40 -16.11
C GLY A 310 20.17 9.72 -17.42
N PHE A 311 19.57 10.48 -18.34
CA PHE A 311 19.09 9.99 -19.63
C PHE A 311 20.13 9.05 -20.28
N THR A 312 19.80 7.77 -20.38
CA THR A 312 20.66 6.78 -21.04
C THR A 312 20.14 6.62 -22.46
N ASN A 313 20.97 6.90 -23.47
CA ASN A 313 20.61 6.95 -24.90
C ASN A 313 20.24 5.58 -25.50
N GLY A 314 19.57 4.68 -24.77
CA GLY A 314 19.23 3.31 -25.22
C GLY A 314 20.44 2.39 -25.42
N LEU A 315 21.66 2.93 -25.40
CA LEU A 315 22.87 2.19 -25.14
C LEU A 315 22.82 1.74 -23.67
N PRO A 316 23.18 0.49 -23.34
CA PRO A 316 23.31 0.11 -21.94
C PRO A 316 24.25 1.13 -21.31
N ALA A 317 23.72 1.96 -20.41
CA ALA A 317 24.58 2.69 -19.54
C ALA A 317 25.42 1.61 -18.87
N LYS A 318 26.73 1.65 -19.12
CA LYS A 318 27.67 1.14 -18.16
C LYS A 318 27.36 1.92 -16.89
N VAL A 319 26.43 1.39 -16.08
CA VAL A 319 26.55 1.50 -14.64
C VAL A 319 28.03 1.19 -14.43
N PRO A 320 28.86 2.13 -13.96
CA PRO A 320 30.17 1.75 -13.50
C PRO A 320 29.83 0.67 -12.48
N LYS A 321 30.13 -0.59 -12.80
CA LYS A 321 30.29 -1.58 -11.74
C LYS A 321 31.15 -0.83 -10.74
N PRO A 322 30.72 -0.66 -9.46
CA PRO A 322 31.71 -0.24 -8.47
C PRO A 322 32.89 -1.14 -8.75
N GLU A 323 34.03 -0.54 -9.14
CA GLU A 323 35.19 -1.30 -9.59
C GLU A 323 35.29 -2.46 -8.64
N PRO A 324 35.28 -3.72 -9.12
CA PRO A 324 35.33 -4.85 -8.21
C PRO A 324 36.53 -4.55 -7.33
N ILE A 325 36.28 -4.17 -6.08
CA ILE A 325 37.34 -3.86 -5.15
C ILE A 325 38.05 -5.18 -5.13
N ASN A 326 39.21 -5.21 -5.77
CA ASN A 326 39.96 -6.42 -5.88
C ASN A 326 40.51 -6.59 -4.48
N HIS A 327 39.70 -7.22 -3.62
CA HIS A 327 39.99 -7.41 -2.21
C HIS A 327 41.35 -8.09 -2.06
N TRP A 328 41.78 -8.85 -3.07
CA TRP A 328 43.13 -9.40 -3.18
C TRP A 328 44.21 -8.37 -3.50
N GLN A 329 43.99 -7.41 -4.41
CA GLN A 329 44.95 -6.30 -4.62
C GLN A 329 45.03 -5.39 -3.40
N ARG A 330 43.92 -5.05 -2.76
CA ARG A 330 43.92 -4.27 -1.52
C ARG A 330 44.57 -5.01 -0.36
N ALA A 331 44.32 -6.31 -0.23
CA ALA A 331 44.98 -7.14 0.77
C ALA A 331 46.49 -7.26 0.49
N ALA A 332 46.90 -7.46 -0.78
CA ALA A 332 48.30 -7.48 -1.16
C ALA A 332 48.99 -6.14 -0.86
N GLN A 333 48.37 -5.02 -1.23
CA GLN A 333 48.89 -3.69 -0.93
C GLN A 333 48.99 -3.43 0.59
N ALA A 334 47.99 -3.83 1.37
CA ALA A 334 48.02 -3.70 2.82
C ALA A 334 49.11 -4.58 3.47
N ILE A 335 49.38 -5.76 2.91
CA ILE A 335 50.49 -6.62 3.34
C ILE A 335 51.84 -5.99 2.99
N ASP A 336 52.00 -5.44 1.78
CA ASP A 336 53.24 -4.76 1.36
C ASP A 336 53.51 -3.52 2.23
N GLU A 337 52.48 -2.72 2.52
CA GLU A 337 52.56 -1.57 3.43
C GLU A 337 52.92 -2.01 4.85
N ALA A 338 52.31 -3.09 5.36
CA ALA A 338 52.63 -3.66 6.67
C ALA A 338 54.07 -4.19 6.74
N ILE A 339 54.62 -4.79 5.66
CA ILE A 339 56.02 -5.22 5.59
C ILE A 339 56.95 -3.99 5.63
N ILE A 340 56.65 -2.94 4.86
CA ILE A 340 57.45 -1.70 4.86
C ILE A 340 57.46 -1.06 6.26
N GLU A 341 56.31 -1.02 6.93
CA GLU A 341 56.19 -0.49 8.29
C GLU A 341 56.92 -1.37 9.31
N ALA A 342 56.80 -2.70 9.21
CA ALA A 342 57.46 -3.66 10.10
C ALA A 342 58.99 -3.57 10.07
N ARG A 343 59.60 -3.03 9.01
CA ARG A 343 61.05 -2.76 8.97
C ARG A 343 61.49 -1.70 9.98
N HIS A 344 60.57 -0.83 10.40
CA HIS A 344 60.87 0.33 11.25
C HIS A 344 60.05 0.34 12.56
N ASN A 345 58.99 -0.47 12.65
CA ASN A 345 58.10 -0.54 13.82
C ASN A 345 58.08 -1.98 14.42
N PRO A 346 58.59 -2.16 15.65
CA PRO A 346 58.64 -3.47 16.29
C PRO A 346 57.25 -4.05 16.63
N GLU A 347 56.23 -3.21 16.86
CA GLU A 347 54.87 -3.69 17.14
C GLU A 347 54.21 -4.26 15.88
N THR A 348 54.33 -3.56 14.76
CA THR A 348 53.81 -4.00 13.45
C THR A 348 54.52 -5.27 12.98
N ALA A 349 55.84 -5.39 13.21
CA ALA A 349 56.60 -6.60 12.95
C ALA A 349 56.07 -7.82 13.73
N ARG A 350 55.74 -7.64 15.01
CA ARG A 350 55.18 -8.70 15.87
C ARG A 350 53.77 -9.11 15.45
N LEU A 351 52.91 -8.15 15.12
CA LEU A 351 51.56 -8.42 14.61
C LEU A 351 51.58 -9.19 13.29
N LEU A 352 52.45 -8.78 12.36
CA LEU A 352 52.64 -9.46 11.08
C LEU A 352 53.21 -10.87 11.28
N PHE A 353 54.13 -11.05 12.23
CA PHE A 353 54.68 -12.36 12.59
C PHE A 353 53.62 -13.28 13.20
N THR A 354 52.77 -12.77 14.10
CA THR A 354 51.64 -13.51 14.67
C THR A 354 50.68 -13.99 13.58
N LEU A 355 50.33 -13.13 12.64
CA LEU A 355 49.49 -13.49 11.50
C LEU A 355 50.14 -14.57 10.62
N ALA A 356 51.41 -14.41 10.26
CA ALA A 356 52.14 -15.34 9.40
C ALA A 356 52.48 -16.68 10.08
N SER A 357 52.53 -16.70 11.42
CA SER A 357 52.72 -17.91 12.22
C SER A 357 51.46 -18.76 12.37
N TYR A 358 50.30 -18.27 11.90
CA TYR A 358 49.03 -18.98 12.02
C TYR A 358 49.10 -20.38 11.39
N GLY A 359 48.76 -21.41 12.17
CA GLY A 359 48.81 -22.81 11.76
C GLY A 359 50.18 -23.49 11.86
N ARG A 360 51.25 -22.76 12.21
CA ARG A 360 52.59 -23.32 12.48
C ARG A 360 52.78 -23.47 13.99
N ARG A 361 53.28 -24.62 14.43
CA ARG A 361 53.41 -24.94 15.87
C ARG A 361 54.77 -25.52 16.25
N ASP A 362 55.53 -26.00 15.29
CA ASP A 362 56.87 -26.52 15.54
C ASP A 362 57.91 -25.38 15.56
N PRO A 363 58.88 -25.41 16.50
CA PRO A 363 59.93 -24.41 16.60
C PRO A 363 60.73 -24.22 15.30
N GLU A 364 60.93 -25.30 14.54
CA GLU A 364 61.68 -25.26 13.28
C GLU A 364 60.97 -24.40 12.21
N SER A 365 59.64 -24.54 12.08
CA SER A 365 58.84 -23.72 11.17
C SER A 365 58.74 -22.26 11.57
N LEU A 366 58.80 -21.95 12.87
CA LEU A 366 58.89 -20.57 13.36
C LEU A 366 60.25 -19.97 13.06
N GLU A 367 61.35 -20.72 13.18
CA GLU A 367 62.67 -20.20 12.80
C GLU A 367 62.86 -20.01 11.31
N ARG A 368 62.30 -20.90 10.48
CA ARG A 368 62.24 -20.65 9.03
C ARG A 368 61.43 -19.40 8.71
N LEU A 369 60.37 -19.11 9.47
CA LEU A 369 59.58 -17.88 9.32
C LEU A 369 60.38 -16.65 9.74
N ARG A 370 61.09 -16.67 10.88
CA ARG A 370 61.98 -15.57 11.30
C ARG A 370 63.05 -15.28 10.26
N ALA A 371 63.68 -16.32 9.71
CA ALA A 371 64.65 -16.19 8.62
C ALA A 371 64.04 -15.56 7.35
N THR A 372 62.74 -15.77 7.09
CA THR A 372 62.03 -15.15 5.97
C THR A 372 61.77 -13.67 6.22
N PHE A 373 61.40 -13.29 7.44
CA PHE A 373 61.22 -11.90 7.84
C PHE A 373 62.54 -11.11 7.77
N THR A 374 63.66 -11.72 8.19
CA THR A 374 65.00 -11.12 8.04
C THR A 374 65.37 -10.91 6.57
N LYS A 375 65.01 -11.83 5.66
CA LYS A 375 65.23 -11.65 4.21
C LYS A 375 64.42 -10.50 3.64
N GLU A 376 63.23 -10.24 4.17
CA GLU A 376 62.38 -9.11 3.80
C GLU A 376 62.82 -7.78 4.44
N GLY A 377 63.95 -7.75 5.14
CA GLY A 377 64.55 -6.55 5.73
C GLY A 377 63.99 -6.15 7.08
N ILE A 378 63.21 -7.02 7.75
CA ILE A 378 62.72 -6.77 9.11
C ILE A 378 63.82 -7.10 10.12
N PRO A 379 64.19 -6.16 11.01
CA PRO A 379 65.29 -6.37 11.96
C PRO A 379 65.07 -7.58 12.88
N PRO A 380 66.05 -8.49 13.01
CA PRO A 380 65.91 -9.70 13.81
C PRO A 380 65.66 -9.42 15.30
N GLU A 381 66.13 -8.30 15.82
CA GLU A 381 65.90 -7.84 17.19
C GLU A 381 64.41 -7.60 17.53
N PHE A 382 63.56 -7.38 16.53
CA PHE A 382 62.12 -7.19 16.77
C PHE A 382 61.40 -8.50 17.12
N LEU A 383 61.97 -9.64 16.71
CA LEU A 383 61.34 -10.96 16.76
C LEU A 383 62.14 -12.03 17.53
N SER A 384 63.38 -11.74 17.95
CA SER A 384 64.32 -12.71 18.56
C SER A 384 63.80 -13.38 19.85
N HIS A 385 62.93 -12.70 20.59
CA HIS A 385 62.33 -13.19 21.84
C HIS A 385 60.80 -13.18 21.82
N TYR A 386 60.20 -12.94 20.65
CA TYR A 386 58.74 -12.88 20.52
C TYR A 386 58.18 -14.27 20.22
N GLU A 387 57.29 -14.72 21.10
CA GLU A 387 56.43 -15.89 20.90
C GLU A 387 54.98 -15.40 20.74
N PRO A 388 54.29 -15.76 19.65
CA PRO A 388 52.92 -15.31 19.42
C PRO A 388 51.95 -15.99 20.40
N GLU A 389 51.38 -15.22 21.32
CA GLU A 389 50.27 -15.68 22.18
C GLU A 389 48.93 -15.69 21.40
N TRP A 390 48.13 -16.75 21.52
CA TRP A 390 46.74 -16.80 21.03
C TRP A 390 45.81 -15.97 21.94
N PRO A 391 44.63 -15.44 21.49
CA PRO A 391 43.92 -15.75 20.23
C PRO A 391 43.36 -14.52 19.46
N PHE A 392 43.11 -14.67 18.15
CA PHE A 392 42.06 -13.91 17.45
C PHE A 392 41.11 -14.91 16.76
N ALA A 393 39.93 -15.07 17.35
CA ALA A 393 38.73 -15.73 16.81
C ALA A 393 38.86 -17.16 16.25
N GLY A 394 39.06 -18.14 17.14
CA GLY A 394 38.76 -19.55 16.88
C GLY A 394 37.36 -19.94 17.39
N LEU A 395 36.29 -19.59 16.65
CA LEU A 395 35.03 -20.31 16.80
C LEU A 395 35.28 -21.73 16.29
N ARG A 396 35.41 -22.70 17.20
CA ARG A 396 35.32 -24.12 16.86
C ARG A 396 33.92 -24.37 16.30
N LEU A 397 33.80 -24.50 14.98
CA LEU A 397 32.75 -25.30 14.38
C LEU A 397 33.01 -26.73 14.86
N ASN A 398 32.24 -27.16 15.86
CA ASN A 398 32.17 -28.56 16.26
C ASN A 398 31.62 -29.34 15.05
N ASP A 399 32.48 -30.12 14.39
CA ASP A 399 32.06 -31.27 13.61
C ASP A 399 31.53 -32.32 14.58
N GLY A 400 30.26 -32.16 14.96
CA GLY A 400 29.47 -33.21 15.62
C GLY A 400 29.04 -34.25 14.60
N LEU A 401 29.98 -35.06 14.12
CA LEU A 401 29.71 -36.39 13.57
C LEU A 401 30.41 -37.40 14.48
N SER A 402 29.71 -37.79 15.55
CA SER A 402 30.02 -39.03 16.26
C SER A 402 29.06 -40.11 15.76
N ASP A 403 29.50 -40.85 14.75
CA ASP A 403 29.12 -42.25 14.61
C ASP A 403 29.95 -43.05 15.63
N SER A 404 29.30 -43.60 16.67
CA SER A 404 29.52 -44.96 17.17
C SER A 404 28.84 -45.19 18.54
N PHE A 405 28.03 -46.26 18.57
CA PHE A 405 27.29 -46.92 19.67
C PHE A 405 25.89 -46.40 20.02
#